data_AF-A0A368MGW0-F1
#
_entry.id   AF-A0A368MGW0-F1
#
_cell.length_a   1.000
_cell.length_b   1.000
_cell.length_c   1.000
_cell.angle_alpha   90.00
_cell.angle_beta   90.00
_cell.angle_gamma   90.00
#
_symmetry.space_group_name_H-M   'P 1'
#
loop_
_entity.id
_entity.type
_entity.pdbx_description
1 polymer ?
#
loop_
_entity_poly.entity_id
_entity_poly.type
_entity_poly.pdbx_seq_one_letter_code
_entity_poly.pdbx_strand_id
1 'polypeptide(L)'
;MSYQAVIRDASGALVSDSAVGMRISILQNTTTGTAVYVETHTPTSNENGLVSIEVGTGSTSDDFSTIDWSAGPYFIQTETDPIGGSNYTITGISQLMSVPFALHAKVAESVVSPTYSIGYSPELGGYIFMLSADGKHGLVCETIDQGLSTWYNAQNFISDPSNHSEIGQNFTDWRLPTRYELAQMFAQKADIESVGDTFGSKTYWTSTQSDGDYNSGTTGMPYLETAWRQNFFSGSQFNSYSFTLGDAFFVRSVRAF
;
A
#
# COMPACT_ATOMS: atom_id res chain seq x y z
N MET A 1 -5.93 28.36 -8.95
CA MET A 1 -6.97 28.60 -7.90
C MET A 1 -7.84 29.76 -8.33
N SER A 2 -9.17 29.63 -8.34
CA SER A 2 -10.05 30.74 -8.76
C SER A 2 -10.07 31.88 -7.73
N TYR A 3 -9.92 33.12 -8.20
CA TYR A 3 -10.01 34.33 -7.39
C TYR A 3 -10.94 35.35 -8.06
N GLN A 4 -11.81 35.97 -7.25
CA GLN A 4 -12.73 37.00 -7.70
C GLN A 4 -12.69 38.19 -6.75
N ALA A 5 -12.75 39.39 -7.31
CA ALA A 5 -12.80 40.62 -6.53
C ALA A 5 -13.69 41.67 -7.21
N VAL A 6 -14.35 42.50 -6.41
CA VAL A 6 -15.06 43.69 -6.89
C VAL A 6 -14.16 44.89 -6.69
N ILE A 7 -13.86 45.60 -7.77
CA ILE A 7 -12.91 46.72 -7.79
C ILE A 7 -13.65 48.04 -7.66
N ARG A 8 -13.19 48.87 -6.72
CA ARG A 8 -13.70 50.23 -6.48
C ARG A 8 -12.57 51.24 -6.51
N ASP A 9 -12.88 52.45 -6.96
CA ASP A 9 -11.95 53.57 -6.94
C ASP A 9 -11.90 54.26 -5.57
N ALA A 10 -11.08 55.31 -5.45
CA ALA A 10 -10.92 56.07 -4.21
C ALA A 10 -12.21 56.80 -3.74
N SER A 11 -13.18 57.00 -4.63
CA SER A 11 -14.49 57.56 -4.28
C SER A 11 -15.51 56.49 -3.87
N GLY A 12 -15.14 55.20 -3.96
CA GLY A 12 -16.00 54.06 -3.70
C GLY A 12 -16.87 53.64 -4.89
N ALA A 13 -16.72 54.31 -6.04
CA ALA A 13 -17.43 53.98 -7.28
C ALA A 13 -16.87 52.67 -7.88
N LEU A 14 -17.71 51.93 -8.60
CA LEU A 14 -17.29 50.71 -9.27
C LEU A 14 -16.37 51.06 -10.44
N VAL A 15 -15.28 50.30 -10.57
CA VAL A 15 -14.41 50.35 -11.74
C VAL A 15 -14.93 49.32 -12.73
N SER A 16 -15.86 49.73 -13.59
CA SER A 16 -16.54 48.85 -14.56
C SER A 16 -15.89 48.91 -15.94
N ASP A 17 -15.97 47.79 -16.68
CA ASP A 17 -15.54 47.66 -18.09
C ASP A 17 -14.13 48.21 -18.37
N SER A 18 -13.23 48.07 -17.38
CA SER A 18 -11.91 48.68 -17.39
C SER A 18 -10.84 47.64 -17.09
N ALA A 19 -9.66 47.80 -17.70
CA ALA A 19 -8.50 46.98 -17.38
C ALA A 19 -8.01 47.31 -15.97
N VAL A 20 -7.74 46.28 -15.17
CA VAL A 20 -7.27 46.40 -13.79
C VAL A 20 -5.94 45.67 -13.67
N GLY A 21 -4.92 46.35 -13.15
CA GLY A 21 -3.63 45.75 -12.89
C GLY A 21 -3.68 45.00 -11.56
N MET A 22 -3.27 43.74 -11.53
CA MET A 22 -3.24 42.94 -10.31
C MET A 22 -1.89 42.25 -10.14
N ARG A 23 -1.41 42.20 -8.90
CA ARG A 23 -0.29 41.35 -8.47
C ARG A 23 -0.75 40.45 -7.34
N ILE A 24 -0.45 39.16 -7.48
CA ILE A 24 -0.76 38.14 -6.48
C ILE A 24 0.56 37.61 -5.95
N SER A 25 0.72 37.59 -4.64
CA SER A 25 1.88 36.99 -3.97
C SER A 25 1.43 35.93 -2.97
N ILE A 26 2.15 34.82 -2.91
CA ILE A 26 1.98 33.78 -1.88
C ILE A 26 3.09 33.97 -0.85
N LEU A 27 2.73 34.37 0.36
CA LEU A 27 3.66 34.60 1.46
C LEU A 27 3.69 33.39 2.40
N GLN A 28 4.87 33.00 2.86
CA GLN A 28 5.04 31.87 3.78
C GLN A 28 5.18 32.32 5.24
N ASN A 29 4.65 31.54 6.19
CA ASN A 29 4.73 31.68 7.64
C ASN A 29 3.95 32.85 8.26
N THR A 30 4.01 34.05 7.69
CA THR A 30 3.33 35.25 8.21
C THR A 30 2.78 36.14 7.10
N THR A 31 1.91 37.10 7.45
CA THR A 31 1.39 38.13 6.52
C THR A 31 2.44 39.09 5.99
N THR A 32 3.66 39.04 6.53
CA THR A 32 4.82 39.83 6.09
C THR A 32 6.00 38.92 5.73
N GLY A 33 5.74 37.62 5.55
CA GLY A 33 6.73 36.62 5.26
C GLY A 33 7.33 36.75 3.86
N THR A 34 8.26 35.87 3.54
CA THR A 34 8.86 35.85 2.19
C THR A 34 7.82 35.41 1.16
N ALA A 35 7.75 36.13 0.04
CA ALA A 35 6.95 35.69 -1.10
C ALA A 35 7.65 34.51 -1.77
N VAL A 36 7.01 33.34 -1.75
CA VAL A 36 7.50 32.11 -2.42
C VAL A 36 7.00 32.00 -3.86
N TYR A 37 6.05 32.85 -4.23
CA TYR A 37 5.51 32.94 -5.58
C TYR A 37 4.88 34.32 -5.80
N VAL A 38 5.15 34.95 -6.93
CA VAL A 38 4.57 36.24 -7.33
C VAL A 38 4.15 36.20 -8.80
N GLU A 39 2.94 36.61 -9.11
CA GLU A 39 2.45 36.73 -10.49
C GLU A 39 1.67 38.02 -10.71
N THR A 40 1.57 38.43 -11.97
CA THR A 40 0.77 39.60 -12.38
C THR A 40 -0.33 39.22 -13.37
N HIS A 41 -1.45 39.94 -13.28
CA HIS A 41 -2.62 39.81 -14.16
C HIS A 41 -3.12 41.19 -14.59
N THR A 42 -3.79 41.25 -15.74
CA THR A 42 -4.48 42.46 -16.23
C THR A 42 -5.91 42.15 -16.69
N PRO A 43 -6.79 41.65 -15.80
CA PRO A 43 -8.17 41.35 -16.17
C PRO A 43 -8.97 42.62 -16.49
N THR A 44 -10.01 42.48 -17.30
CA THR A 44 -11.03 43.51 -17.49
C THR A 44 -12.19 43.25 -16.52
N SER A 45 -12.60 44.26 -15.75
CA SER A 45 -13.78 44.18 -14.90
C SER A 45 -15.08 44.18 -15.71
N ASN A 46 -16.15 43.58 -15.18
CA ASN A 46 -17.49 43.67 -15.79
C ASN A 46 -18.26 44.92 -15.30
N GLU A 47 -19.51 45.08 -15.75
CA GLU A 47 -20.43 46.17 -15.35
C GLU A 47 -20.58 46.32 -13.81
N ASN A 48 -20.42 45.23 -13.05
CA ASN A 48 -20.48 45.25 -11.59
C ASN A 48 -19.12 45.48 -10.91
N GLY A 49 -18.09 45.84 -11.69
CA GLY A 49 -16.71 45.99 -11.22
C GLY A 49 -16.03 44.67 -10.83
N LEU A 50 -16.61 43.52 -11.20
CA LEU A 50 -16.07 42.20 -10.85
C LEU A 50 -14.96 41.81 -11.82
N VAL A 51 -13.80 41.42 -11.26
CA VAL A 51 -12.73 40.72 -11.98
C VAL A 51 -12.70 39.25 -11.56
N SER A 52 -12.33 38.37 -12.47
CA SER A 52 -12.14 36.94 -12.23
C SER A 52 -10.82 36.50 -12.83
N ILE A 53 -9.95 35.88 -12.03
CA ILE A 53 -8.66 35.36 -12.45
C ILE A 53 -8.45 33.94 -11.89
N GLU A 54 -7.50 33.22 -12.48
CA GLU A 54 -7.01 31.97 -11.93
C GLU A 54 -5.56 32.13 -11.45
N VAL A 55 -5.38 32.06 -10.13
CA VAL A 55 -4.06 32.14 -9.50
C VAL A 55 -3.21 30.94 -9.91
N GLY A 56 -1.98 31.19 -10.37
CA GLY A 56 -1.06 30.21 -10.95
C GLY A 56 -0.99 30.23 -12.47
N THR A 57 -1.75 31.12 -13.13
CA THR A 57 -1.77 31.25 -14.60
C THR A 57 -1.33 32.65 -15.08
N GLY A 58 -0.93 33.53 -14.15
CA GLY A 58 -0.49 34.88 -14.44
C GLY A 58 0.88 34.94 -15.09
N SER A 59 1.33 36.14 -15.42
CA SER A 59 2.71 36.37 -15.86
C SER A 59 3.65 36.33 -14.65
N THR A 60 4.62 35.43 -14.65
CA THR A 60 5.58 35.23 -13.57
C THR A 60 6.89 34.63 -14.08
N SER A 61 7.97 34.77 -13.31
CA SER A 61 9.21 34.00 -13.46
C SER A 61 9.26 32.77 -12.55
N ASP A 62 8.31 32.64 -11.63
CA ASP A 62 8.29 31.60 -10.60
C ASP A 62 7.54 30.36 -11.11
N ASP A 63 7.83 29.20 -10.52
CA ASP A 63 7.12 27.96 -10.83
C ASP A 63 6.13 27.63 -9.70
N PHE A 64 4.84 27.83 -9.97
CA PHE A 64 3.75 27.57 -9.02
C PHE A 64 3.73 26.12 -8.51
N SER A 65 4.20 25.15 -9.31
CA SER A 65 4.20 23.73 -8.96
C SER A 65 5.28 23.36 -7.93
N THR A 66 6.27 24.22 -7.72
CA THR A 66 7.38 23.98 -6.78
C THR A 66 7.10 24.42 -5.35
N ILE A 67 5.97 25.09 -5.10
CA ILE A 67 5.59 25.54 -3.76
C ILE A 67 5.31 24.31 -2.87
N ASP A 68 6.08 24.15 -1.79
CA ASP A 68 5.83 23.11 -0.79
C ASP A 68 4.64 23.50 0.11
N TRP A 69 3.43 23.20 -0.34
CA TRP A 69 2.20 23.48 0.40
C TRP A 69 2.14 22.82 1.80
N SER A 70 3.04 21.88 2.12
CA SER A 70 3.13 21.26 3.46
C SER A 70 3.83 22.14 4.49
N ALA A 71 4.67 23.09 4.05
CA ALA A 71 5.40 24.03 4.90
C ALA A 71 4.61 25.30 5.24
N GLY A 72 3.27 25.20 5.25
CA GLY A 72 2.38 26.29 5.64
C GLY A 72 2.54 26.69 7.12
N PRO A 73 1.89 27.79 7.55
CA PRO A 73 0.79 28.48 6.86
C PRO A 73 1.24 29.36 5.70
N TYR A 74 0.33 29.53 4.73
CA TYR A 74 0.50 30.43 3.59
C TYR A 74 -0.54 31.55 3.62
N PHE A 75 -0.17 32.69 3.07
CA PHE A 75 -1.03 33.87 2.93
C PHE A 75 -1.05 34.31 1.47
N ILE A 76 -2.21 34.75 0.98
CA ILE A 76 -2.34 35.38 -0.32
C ILE A 76 -2.38 36.89 -0.11
N GLN A 77 -1.43 37.59 -0.71
CA GLN A 77 -1.41 39.03 -0.83
C GLN A 77 -1.88 39.42 -2.22
N THR A 78 -2.85 40.32 -2.29
CA THR A 78 -3.40 40.86 -3.53
C THR A 78 -3.17 42.35 -3.56
N GLU A 79 -2.58 42.82 -4.65
CA GLU A 79 -2.27 44.21 -4.89
C GLU A 79 -2.92 44.66 -6.20
N THR A 80 -3.63 45.78 -6.17
CA THR A 80 -4.47 46.21 -7.29
C THR A 80 -4.19 47.66 -7.68
N ASP A 81 -4.05 47.86 -8.99
CA ASP A 81 -4.03 49.15 -9.68
C ASP A 81 -5.34 49.28 -10.48
N PRO A 82 -6.30 50.10 -10.01
CA PRO A 82 -7.58 50.26 -10.67
C PRO A 82 -7.53 50.82 -12.09
N ILE A 83 -6.42 51.43 -12.51
CA ILE A 83 -6.26 52.01 -13.85
C ILE A 83 -5.46 51.11 -14.81
N GLY A 84 -5.21 49.85 -14.44
CA GLY A 84 -4.58 48.87 -15.34
C GLY A 84 -3.05 48.90 -15.36
N GLY A 85 -2.42 49.71 -14.51
CA GLY A 85 -0.97 49.87 -14.45
C GLY A 85 -0.28 48.94 -13.45
N SER A 86 0.90 49.38 -12.99
CA SER A 86 1.70 48.71 -11.96
C SER A 86 1.84 49.53 -10.68
N ASN A 87 1.06 50.61 -10.55
CA ASN A 87 1.03 51.46 -9.37
C ASN A 87 -0.05 50.93 -8.42
N TYR A 88 0.24 49.81 -7.77
CA TYR A 88 -0.71 49.15 -6.88
C TYR A 88 -0.99 50.03 -5.64
N THR A 89 -2.25 50.46 -5.48
CA THR A 89 -2.68 51.34 -4.38
C THR A 89 -3.58 50.63 -3.37
N ILE A 90 -4.21 49.53 -3.79
CA ILE A 90 -5.07 48.71 -2.94
C ILE A 90 -4.31 47.43 -2.59
N THR A 91 -4.24 47.07 -1.31
CA THR A 91 -3.59 45.85 -0.85
C THR A 91 -4.49 45.10 0.13
N GLY A 92 -4.61 43.79 -0.07
CA GLY A 92 -5.29 42.88 0.84
C GLY A 92 -4.41 41.68 1.13
N ILE A 93 -4.42 41.19 2.36
CA ILE A 93 -3.71 39.96 2.75
C ILE A 93 -4.68 39.08 3.51
N SER A 94 -4.80 37.81 3.11
CA SER A 94 -5.60 36.82 3.82
C SER A 94 -4.85 35.49 3.93
N GLN A 95 -5.15 34.70 4.94
CA GLN A 95 -4.56 33.37 5.08
C GLN A 95 -5.19 32.41 4.06
N LEU A 96 -4.37 31.65 3.34
CA LEU A 96 -4.83 30.53 2.54
C LEU A 96 -5.19 29.38 3.48
N MET A 97 -6.49 29.20 3.69
CA MET A 97 -7.01 28.07 4.44
C MET A 97 -7.06 26.86 3.51
N SER A 98 -6.47 25.73 3.93
CA SER A 98 -6.53 24.48 3.18
C SER A 98 -7.99 24.11 2.93
N VAL A 99 -8.36 23.99 1.65
CA VAL A 99 -9.64 23.38 1.27
C VAL A 99 -9.60 21.90 1.71
N PRO A 100 -10.71 21.30 2.18
CA PRO A 100 -10.72 19.92 2.70
C PRO A 100 -10.07 18.86 1.79
N PHE A 101 -10.02 19.10 0.47
CA PHE A 101 -9.39 18.20 -0.51
C PHE A 101 -7.87 18.07 -0.36
N ALA A 102 -7.16 19.15 -0.02
CA ALA A 102 -5.69 19.13 0.11
C ALA A 102 -5.22 18.35 1.36
N LEU A 103 -6.02 18.35 2.43
CA LEU A 103 -5.76 17.56 3.64
C LEU A 103 -5.98 16.06 3.42
N HIS A 104 -6.93 15.67 2.56
CA HIS A 104 -7.19 14.27 2.25
C HIS A 104 -6.15 13.66 1.29
N ALA A 105 -5.61 14.44 0.36
CA ALA A 105 -4.59 13.98 -0.59
C ALA A 105 -3.27 13.53 0.09
N LYS A 106 -2.87 14.18 1.19
CA LYS A 106 -1.64 13.84 1.94
C LYS A 106 -1.70 12.46 2.61
N VAL A 107 -2.89 11.97 2.95
CA VAL A 107 -3.04 10.65 3.59
C VAL A 107 -2.82 9.51 2.58
N ALA A 108 -3.13 9.74 1.30
CA ALA A 108 -2.99 8.71 0.26
C ALA A 108 -1.54 8.48 -0.21
N GLU A 109 -0.67 9.50 -0.13
CA GLU A 109 0.73 9.41 -0.60
C GLU A 109 1.66 8.67 0.40
N SER A 110 1.25 8.51 1.65
CA SER A 110 2.09 7.90 2.71
C SER A 110 1.91 6.39 2.89
N VAL A 111 1.26 5.68 1.97
CA VAL A 111 1.19 4.20 2.04
C VAL A 111 2.49 3.62 1.48
N VAL A 112 3.55 3.69 2.28
CA VAL A 112 4.78 2.94 1.99
C VAL A 112 4.43 1.46 2.14
N SER A 113 4.53 0.68 1.06
CA SER A 113 4.37 -0.78 1.18
C SER A 113 5.44 -1.31 2.14
N PRO A 114 5.08 -2.04 3.21
CA PRO A 114 6.05 -2.57 4.14
C PRO A 114 7.03 -3.51 3.42
N THR A 115 8.30 -3.45 3.81
CA THR A 115 9.32 -4.43 3.39
C THR A 115 9.64 -5.34 4.57
N TYR A 116 9.75 -6.63 4.31
CA TYR A 116 9.98 -7.66 5.32
C TYR A 116 11.36 -8.31 5.16
N SER A 117 11.73 -9.12 6.14
CA SER A 117 12.89 -10.02 6.13
C SER A 117 12.44 -11.43 6.48
N ILE A 118 13.17 -12.46 6.03
CA ILE A 118 12.99 -13.84 6.50
C ILE A 118 13.01 -13.85 8.04
N GLY A 119 12.05 -14.54 8.65
CA GLY A 119 11.89 -14.54 10.11
C GLY A 119 10.43 -14.59 10.56
N TYR A 120 10.24 -14.55 11.87
CA TYR A 120 8.91 -14.50 12.47
C TYR A 120 8.26 -13.12 12.25
N SER A 121 7.07 -13.12 11.67
CA SER A 121 6.27 -11.95 11.34
C SER A 121 4.82 -12.20 11.79
N PRO A 122 4.48 -11.88 13.05
CA PRO A 122 3.14 -12.07 13.59
C PRO A 122 2.09 -11.27 12.81
N GLU A 123 2.43 -10.09 12.29
CA GLU A 123 1.55 -9.28 11.45
C GLU A 123 1.16 -9.95 10.13
N LEU A 124 1.89 -10.98 9.68
CA LEU A 124 1.58 -11.80 8.52
C LEU A 124 1.02 -13.19 8.87
N GLY A 125 0.91 -13.51 10.17
CA GLY A 125 0.33 -14.76 10.66
C GLY A 125 1.32 -15.90 10.87
N GLY A 126 2.64 -15.67 10.75
CA GLY A 126 3.59 -16.76 10.96
C GLY A 126 5.05 -16.45 10.64
N TYR A 127 5.77 -17.45 10.14
CA TYR A 127 7.19 -17.32 9.80
C TYR A 127 7.40 -17.17 8.29
N ILE A 128 8.04 -16.09 7.86
CA ILE A 128 8.40 -15.84 6.45
C ILE A 128 9.57 -16.73 6.08
N PHE A 129 9.35 -17.71 5.22
CA PHE A 129 10.37 -18.66 4.78
C PHE A 129 10.78 -18.47 3.30
N MET A 130 10.04 -17.66 2.55
CA MET A 130 10.44 -17.23 1.20
C MET A 130 10.12 -15.75 1.04
N LEU A 131 11.03 -15.01 0.40
CA LEU A 131 10.91 -13.56 0.22
C LEU A 131 11.47 -13.16 -1.15
N SER A 132 10.78 -12.25 -1.83
CA SER A 132 11.25 -11.62 -3.06
C SER A 132 12.45 -10.71 -2.79
N ALA A 133 13.24 -10.43 -3.81
CA ALA A 133 14.44 -9.61 -3.69
C ALA A 133 14.15 -8.15 -3.24
N ASP A 134 12.94 -7.65 -3.50
CA ASP A 134 12.49 -6.32 -3.06
C ASP A 134 11.91 -6.30 -1.63
N GLY A 135 11.80 -7.46 -0.99
CA GLY A 135 11.26 -7.61 0.37
C GLY A 135 9.75 -7.40 0.49
N LYS A 136 9.02 -7.27 -0.62
CA LYS A 136 7.59 -6.88 -0.61
C LYS A 136 6.63 -8.05 -0.76
N HIS A 137 7.11 -9.18 -1.26
CA HIS A 137 6.29 -10.37 -1.48
C HIS A 137 6.98 -11.59 -0.89
N GLY A 138 6.20 -12.55 -0.43
CA GLY A 138 6.79 -13.76 0.12
C GLY A 138 5.78 -14.81 0.45
N LEU A 139 6.26 -15.85 1.12
CA LEU A 139 5.43 -16.88 1.71
C LEU A 139 5.72 -16.96 3.20
N VAL A 140 4.63 -17.02 3.94
CA VAL A 140 4.63 -17.25 5.38
C VAL A 140 4.07 -18.65 5.63
N CYS A 141 4.66 -19.38 6.56
CA CYS A 141 4.09 -20.64 7.05
C CYS A 141 3.50 -20.43 8.43
N GLU A 142 2.48 -21.22 8.74
CA GLU A 142 1.95 -21.29 10.11
C GLU A 142 3.01 -21.72 11.11
N THR A 143 2.83 -21.26 12.35
CA THR A 143 3.72 -21.61 13.46
C THR A 143 3.30 -22.90 14.14
N ILE A 144 2.05 -23.32 13.97
CA ILE A 144 1.52 -24.56 14.53
C ILE A 144 1.14 -25.54 13.43
N ASP A 145 1.10 -26.83 13.78
CA ASP A 145 0.46 -27.82 12.91
C ASP A 145 -1.06 -27.70 13.02
N GLN A 146 -1.77 -27.60 11.90
CA GLN A 146 -3.24 -27.68 11.93
C GLN A 146 -3.70 -29.08 12.34
N GLY A 147 -2.87 -30.10 12.15
CA GLY A 147 -3.12 -31.48 12.57
C GLY A 147 -3.04 -32.49 11.43
N LEU A 148 -3.62 -33.68 11.66
CA LEU A 148 -3.68 -34.78 10.69
C LEU A 148 -4.93 -34.67 9.82
N SER A 149 -4.76 -34.77 8.50
CA SER A 149 -5.88 -34.80 7.56
C SER A 149 -5.60 -35.70 6.36
N THR A 150 -6.66 -36.16 5.71
CA THR A 150 -6.56 -36.79 4.39
C THR A 150 -6.23 -35.73 3.34
N TRP A 151 -5.67 -36.13 2.21
CA TRP A 151 -5.29 -35.15 1.18
C TRP A 151 -6.51 -34.40 0.64
N TYR A 152 -7.64 -35.08 0.44
CA TYR A 152 -8.89 -34.47 -0.03
C TYR A 152 -9.48 -33.46 0.97
N ASN A 153 -9.38 -33.74 2.28
CA ASN A 153 -9.93 -32.86 3.30
C ASN A 153 -8.92 -31.79 3.76
N ALA A 154 -7.64 -31.91 3.43
CA ALA A 154 -6.60 -31.02 3.93
C ALA A 154 -6.88 -29.55 3.63
N GLN A 155 -7.35 -29.20 2.42
CA GLN A 155 -7.69 -27.81 2.11
C GLN A 155 -8.90 -27.30 2.91
N ASN A 156 -9.95 -28.10 3.08
CA ASN A 156 -11.10 -27.72 3.89
C ASN A 156 -10.72 -27.58 5.37
N PHE A 157 -9.83 -28.46 5.85
CA PHE A 157 -9.34 -28.48 7.22
C PHE A 157 -8.54 -27.22 7.58
N ILE A 158 -7.69 -26.73 6.68
CA ILE A 158 -6.95 -25.46 6.86
C ILE A 158 -7.78 -24.22 6.51
N SER A 159 -9.00 -24.37 6.01
CA SER A 159 -9.91 -23.24 5.82
C SER A 159 -10.73 -22.93 7.07
N ASP A 160 -10.71 -23.81 8.08
CA ASP A 160 -11.33 -23.58 9.38
C ASP A 160 -10.37 -22.80 10.28
N PRO A 161 -10.66 -21.52 10.62
CA PRO A 161 -9.77 -20.71 11.44
C PRO A 161 -9.46 -21.35 12.79
N SER A 162 -10.36 -22.15 13.37
CA SER A 162 -10.14 -22.76 14.70
C SER A 162 -8.96 -23.74 14.75
N ASN A 163 -8.45 -24.19 13.59
CA ASN A 163 -7.26 -25.04 13.49
C ASN A 163 -5.94 -24.23 13.44
N HIS A 164 -6.02 -22.90 13.49
CA HIS A 164 -4.88 -21.99 13.36
C HIS A 164 -4.47 -21.36 14.68
N SER A 165 -3.25 -20.83 14.71
CA SER A 165 -2.77 -20.02 15.84
C SER A 165 -3.70 -18.83 16.08
N GLU A 166 -3.68 -18.23 17.27
CA GLU A 166 -4.52 -17.05 17.59
C GLU A 166 -4.36 -15.93 16.56
N ILE A 167 -3.14 -15.78 16.04
CA ILE A 167 -2.83 -14.81 15.00
C ILE A 167 -3.25 -15.33 13.62
N GLY A 168 -2.96 -16.60 13.32
CA GLY A 168 -3.29 -17.25 12.06
C GLY A 168 -4.78 -17.29 11.75
N GLN A 169 -5.63 -17.29 12.77
CA GLN A 169 -7.09 -17.17 12.69
C GLN A 169 -7.58 -15.90 11.95
N ASN A 170 -6.75 -14.86 11.85
CA ASN A 170 -7.10 -13.62 11.16
C ASN A 170 -6.92 -13.70 9.64
N PHE A 171 -6.42 -14.82 9.11
CA PHE A 171 -6.13 -15.01 7.68
C PHE A 171 -6.99 -16.15 7.12
N THR A 172 -7.51 -15.95 5.90
CA THR A 172 -8.46 -16.87 5.26
C THR A 172 -7.91 -17.53 3.99
N ASP A 173 -6.72 -17.12 3.57
CA ASP A 173 -6.04 -17.52 2.33
C ASP A 173 -4.97 -18.61 2.55
N TRP A 174 -5.06 -19.34 3.67
CA TRP A 174 -4.21 -20.50 3.95
C TRP A 174 -4.42 -21.62 2.92
N ARG A 175 -3.31 -22.16 2.44
CA ARG A 175 -3.30 -23.26 1.47
C ARG A 175 -2.25 -24.32 1.81
N LEU A 176 -2.42 -25.50 1.22
CA LEU A 176 -1.38 -26.52 1.25
C LEU A 176 -0.10 -26.02 0.55
N PRO A 177 1.09 -26.28 1.13
CA PRO A 177 2.34 -25.96 0.48
C PRO A 177 2.60 -26.86 -0.73
N THR A 178 3.27 -26.31 -1.74
CA THR A 178 3.80 -27.11 -2.84
C THR A 178 4.98 -27.97 -2.37
N ARG A 179 5.38 -28.93 -3.22
CA ARG A 179 6.59 -29.71 -2.99
C ARG A 179 7.85 -28.85 -2.80
N TYR A 180 7.97 -27.75 -3.53
CA TYR A 180 9.12 -26.85 -3.38
C TYR A 180 9.07 -26.06 -2.08
N GLU A 181 7.89 -25.57 -1.70
CA GLU A 181 7.69 -24.77 -0.49
C GLU A 181 7.99 -25.58 0.78
N LEU A 182 7.57 -26.85 0.87
CA LEU A 182 7.97 -27.71 1.99
C LEU A 182 9.49 -27.93 2.05
N ALA A 183 10.17 -27.99 0.90
CA ALA A 183 11.63 -28.11 0.88
C ALA A 183 12.29 -26.85 1.46
N GLN A 184 11.76 -25.67 1.14
CA GLN A 184 12.24 -24.40 1.70
C GLN A 184 11.95 -24.31 3.20
N MET A 185 10.75 -24.72 3.65
CA MET A 185 10.43 -24.81 5.08
C MET A 185 11.38 -25.76 5.81
N PHE A 186 11.71 -26.92 5.22
CA PHE A 186 12.66 -27.86 5.82
C PHE A 186 14.07 -27.27 5.96
N ALA A 187 14.54 -26.52 4.95
CA ALA A 187 15.83 -25.84 5.01
C ALA A 187 15.92 -24.83 6.17
N GLN A 188 14.78 -24.24 6.57
CA GLN A 188 14.66 -23.28 7.67
C GLN A 188 13.99 -23.86 8.91
N LYS A 189 13.91 -25.19 9.03
CA LYS A 189 13.09 -25.83 10.07
C LYS A 189 13.47 -25.41 11.48
N ALA A 190 14.76 -25.26 11.76
CA ALA A 190 15.24 -24.90 13.10
C ALA A 190 14.71 -23.52 13.54
N ASP A 191 14.68 -22.56 12.61
CA ASP A 191 14.21 -21.21 12.90
C ASP A 191 12.67 -21.17 13.02
N ILE A 192 11.95 -21.91 12.17
CA ILE A 192 10.49 -22.05 12.27
C ILE A 192 10.10 -22.71 13.60
N GLU A 193 10.83 -23.74 14.04
CA GLU A 193 10.60 -24.42 15.32
C GLU A 193 10.95 -23.55 16.54
N SER A 194 11.79 -22.52 16.37
CA SER A 194 12.11 -21.60 17.46
C SER A 194 10.93 -20.72 17.89
N VAL A 195 9.92 -20.59 17.02
CA VAL A 195 8.73 -19.76 17.23
C VAL A 195 7.42 -20.54 17.12
N GLY A 196 7.47 -21.87 17.07
CA GLY A 196 6.32 -22.70 16.76
C GLY A 196 6.46 -24.17 17.14
N ASP A 197 5.51 -24.99 16.72
CA ASP A 197 5.49 -26.42 16.96
C ASP A 197 6.67 -27.12 16.27
N THR A 198 7.28 -28.08 16.96
CA THR A 198 8.31 -28.94 16.36
C THR A 198 7.73 -29.80 15.25
N PHE A 199 8.45 -29.85 14.13
CA PHE A 199 8.22 -30.79 13.05
C PHE A 199 8.62 -32.22 13.45
N GLY A 200 9.70 -32.37 14.23
CA GLY A 200 10.18 -33.68 14.70
C GLY A 200 10.32 -34.70 13.56
N SER A 201 9.68 -35.88 13.72
CA SER A 201 9.62 -36.94 12.70
C SER A 201 8.36 -36.93 11.83
N LYS A 202 7.58 -35.85 11.88
CA LYS A 202 6.30 -35.74 11.17
C LYS A 202 6.52 -35.68 9.67
N THR A 203 5.49 -36.12 8.95
CA THR A 203 5.44 -36.11 7.49
C THR A 203 4.25 -35.28 7.06
N TYR A 204 4.48 -34.36 6.12
CA TYR A 204 3.53 -33.34 5.72
C TYR A 204 3.03 -33.53 4.30
N TRP A 205 1.74 -33.28 4.10
CA TRP A 205 1.14 -33.22 2.77
C TRP A 205 1.63 -32.01 1.98
N THR A 206 1.80 -32.21 0.68
CA THR A 206 1.87 -31.12 -0.30
C THR A 206 0.55 -31.01 -1.06
N SER A 207 0.35 -29.90 -1.77
CA SER A 207 -0.72 -29.72 -2.75
C SER A 207 -0.50 -30.47 -4.08
N THR A 208 0.61 -31.21 -4.23
CA THR A 208 1.00 -31.82 -5.52
C THR A 208 0.60 -33.30 -5.58
N GLN A 209 -0.46 -33.61 -6.34
CA GLN A 209 -0.88 -35.00 -6.64
C GLN A 209 0.18 -35.73 -7.50
N SER A 210 0.20 -37.06 -7.43
CA SER A 210 1.08 -37.95 -8.18
C SER A 210 0.43 -39.32 -8.43
N ASP A 211 0.73 -39.95 -9.55
CA ASP A 211 0.21 -41.30 -9.90
C ASP A 211 0.82 -42.47 -9.07
N GLY A 212 1.60 -42.17 -8.03
CA GLY A 212 2.36 -43.16 -7.26
C GLY A 212 3.60 -43.69 -8.01
N ASP A 213 4.77 -43.69 -7.37
CA ASP A 213 5.98 -44.26 -8.01
C ASP A 213 5.90 -45.81 -8.07
N TYR A 214 5.79 -46.36 -9.29
CA TYR A 214 5.68 -47.78 -9.61
C TYR A 214 6.87 -48.64 -9.11
N ASN A 215 8.05 -48.04 -8.94
CA ASN A 215 9.28 -48.77 -8.61
C ASN A 215 9.42 -49.19 -7.13
N SER A 216 8.37 -49.05 -6.29
CA SER A 216 8.44 -49.49 -4.88
C SER A 216 8.33 -51.02 -4.67
N GLY A 217 8.35 -51.81 -5.75
CA GLY A 217 8.56 -53.27 -5.68
C GLY A 217 7.31 -54.14 -5.65
N THR A 218 6.13 -53.56 -5.86
CA THR A 218 4.83 -54.27 -5.80
C THR A 218 4.13 -54.25 -7.15
N THR A 219 4.25 -55.35 -7.90
CA THR A 219 3.54 -55.54 -9.17
C THR A 219 2.08 -55.96 -8.93
N GLY A 220 1.13 -55.33 -9.64
CA GLY A 220 -0.25 -55.83 -9.78
C GLY A 220 -1.35 -55.09 -9.01
N MET A 221 -1.07 -53.92 -8.41
CA MET A 221 -2.11 -53.06 -7.83
C MET A 221 -2.69 -52.09 -8.88
N PRO A 222 -3.99 -51.74 -8.82
CA PRO A 222 -4.58 -50.73 -9.69
C PRO A 222 -3.84 -49.39 -9.54
N TYR A 223 -3.87 -48.53 -10.55
CA TYR A 223 -3.28 -47.19 -10.51
C TYR A 223 -3.78 -46.43 -9.28
N LEU A 224 -3.01 -46.41 -8.19
CA LEU A 224 -3.35 -45.74 -6.95
C LEU A 224 -2.78 -44.33 -7.00
N GLU A 225 -3.66 -43.35 -7.12
CA GLU A 225 -3.30 -41.94 -6.96
C GLU A 225 -2.82 -41.69 -5.53
N THR A 226 -1.79 -40.85 -5.42
CA THR A 226 -1.23 -40.37 -4.16
C THR A 226 -0.85 -38.89 -4.30
N ALA A 227 -0.22 -38.32 -3.29
CA ALA A 227 0.34 -36.98 -3.38
C ALA A 227 1.75 -36.97 -2.80
N TRP A 228 2.53 -35.97 -3.22
CA TRP A 228 3.86 -35.75 -2.67
C TRP A 228 3.76 -35.39 -1.19
N ARG A 229 4.69 -35.95 -0.43
CA ARG A 229 4.86 -35.70 1.00
C ARG A 229 6.31 -35.43 1.30
N GLN A 230 6.58 -34.76 2.42
CA GLN A 230 7.94 -34.58 2.92
C GLN A 230 8.05 -34.98 4.38
N ASN A 231 9.05 -35.79 4.71
CA ASN A 231 9.41 -36.08 6.09
C ASN A 231 10.38 -35.00 6.62
N PHE A 232 10.08 -34.39 7.76
CA PHE A 232 10.89 -33.29 8.30
C PHE A 232 12.02 -33.74 9.24
N PHE A 233 12.14 -35.04 9.50
CA PHE A 233 13.34 -35.60 10.12
C PHE A 233 14.42 -35.82 9.05
N SER A 234 14.12 -36.58 7.99
CA SER A 234 15.09 -36.92 6.94
C SER A 234 15.23 -35.88 5.84
N GLY A 235 14.24 -35.00 5.66
CA GLY A 235 14.15 -34.07 4.52
C GLY A 235 13.72 -34.74 3.22
N SER A 236 13.50 -36.05 3.22
CA SER A 236 13.16 -36.81 2.02
C SER A 236 11.74 -36.51 1.56
N GLN A 237 11.57 -36.42 0.24
CA GLN A 237 10.26 -36.29 -0.39
C GLN A 237 9.89 -37.57 -1.13
N PHE A 238 8.63 -37.97 -1.04
CA PHE A 238 8.16 -39.25 -1.55
C PHE A 238 6.70 -39.22 -1.99
N ASN A 239 6.39 -40.08 -2.95
CA ASN A 239 5.09 -40.29 -3.58
C ASN A 239 4.85 -41.80 -3.78
N SER A 240 5.28 -42.66 -2.85
CA SER A 240 5.00 -44.10 -2.93
C SER A 240 3.48 -44.37 -2.83
N TYR A 241 3.00 -45.37 -3.57
CA TYR A 241 1.63 -45.89 -3.48
C TYR A 241 1.35 -46.74 -2.23
N SER A 242 2.36 -46.96 -1.37
CA SER A 242 2.14 -47.53 -0.02
C SER A 242 1.17 -46.68 0.82
N PHE A 243 0.95 -45.43 0.41
CA PHE A 243 -0.01 -44.51 0.98
C PHE A 243 -0.85 -43.88 -0.11
N THR A 244 -2.15 -43.77 0.16
CA THR A 244 -3.18 -43.24 -0.71
C THR A 244 -3.54 -41.80 -0.31
N LEU A 245 -4.37 -41.13 -1.11
CA LEU A 245 -4.94 -39.83 -0.77
C LEU A 245 -5.91 -39.87 0.43
N GLY A 246 -6.37 -41.05 0.82
CA GLY A 246 -7.25 -41.27 1.99
C GLY A 246 -6.50 -41.43 3.31
N ASP A 247 -5.17 -41.59 3.29
CA ASP A 247 -4.36 -41.69 4.50
C ASP A 247 -4.16 -40.33 5.16
N ALA A 248 -3.99 -40.32 6.48
CA ALA A 248 -3.84 -39.10 7.26
C ALA A 248 -2.36 -38.73 7.44
N PHE A 249 -1.99 -37.51 7.03
CA PHE A 249 -0.67 -36.93 7.29
C PHE A 249 -0.81 -35.50 7.82
N PHE A 250 0.28 -34.96 8.36
CA PHE A 250 0.26 -33.63 8.96
C PHE A 250 0.06 -32.55 7.89
N VAL A 251 -0.55 -31.46 8.30
CA VAL A 251 -0.68 -30.25 7.51
C VAL A 251 -0.05 -29.09 8.28
N ARG A 252 0.82 -28.35 7.58
CA ARG A 252 1.29 -27.03 8.00
C ARG A 252 1.09 -26.09 6.82
N SER A 253 0.10 -25.22 6.95
CA SER A 253 -0.35 -24.35 5.86
C SER A 253 0.61 -23.19 5.59
N VAL A 254 0.52 -22.64 4.38
CA VAL A 254 1.27 -21.47 3.93
C VAL A 254 0.32 -20.47 3.27
N ARG A 255 0.69 -19.19 3.26
CA ARG A 255 -0.02 -18.13 2.51
C ARG A 255 1.00 -17.15 1.92
N ALA A 256 0.55 -16.42 0.89
CA ALA A 256 1.33 -15.33 0.32
C ALA A 256 0.99 -14.00 1.00
N PHE A 257 1.88 -13.03 0.89
CA PHE A 257 1.66 -11.64 1.29
C PHE A 257 2.32 -10.69 0.31
#